data_AF-A0A346A0N0-F1
#
_entry.id   AF-A0A346A0N0-F1
#
_cell.length_a   1.000
_cell.length_b   1.000
_cell.length_c   1.000
_cell.angle_alpha   90.00
_cell.angle_beta   90.00
_cell.angle_gamma   90.00
#
_symmetry.space_group_name_H-M   'P 1'
#
loop_
_entity.id
_entity.type
_entity.pdbx_description
1 polymer ?
#
loop_
_entity_poly.entity_id
_entity_poly.type
_entity_poly.pdbx_seq_one_letter_code
_entity_poly.pdbx_strand_id
1 'polypeptide(L)'
;MDTFMVVEGEPERRQRPVRSIPDEGLPEPQPRYVVWEITLSCNLKCRHCGSRAGAPRRQELSTAECLALIDELALAGTKEAVLIGGEAYLRQDWLELVAAFARHGILCGLQTGGRALTEAKIAAAARAGLKAVGVSIDGSPATHDDLRGVKGSHAQAVAAIRHSRRQGLMTTANSQVNRRNVGELRDIFDTIIDAGASAWQVQLTVPMGNAADDPNLILQPYELATVLPELFALFREGIGRGLQLIPGNNIGYFGPYESAWRSTSGRAEYYGGCQAGRAGLGIEADGAIKGCPSLPTAPYAGGNVRDKPFGQIWRESAELAFMRDPVESSARRWGFCKKCYYGPTCRGGCNWTTHVVTNKPGNNPFCHYRILRLMDRGWREIIVHREAPPEGAPFDFGRFDIMVEDEHGQLHGQDVFDRDDVQDIAPGANANLDALVLCERCDRFHYQDEAECPHCRSWSAVDRANQHLDEIGKILSAINASPDASSRVLPDSVQHGRSVNECK
;
A
#
# COMPACT_ATOMS: atom_id res chain seq x y z
N MET A 1 51.89 -5.72 -29.10
CA MET A 1 51.52 -4.90 -27.93
C MET A 1 50.58 -3.86 -28.47
N ASP A 2 49.28 -4.04 -28.21
CA ASP A 2 48.32 -2.94 -28.03
C ASP A 2 47.02 -3.57 -27.53
N THR A 3 46.73 -3.26 -26.28
CA THR A 3 45.67 -3.82 -25.45
C THR A 3 44.43 -2.99 -25.66
N PHE A 4 43.37 -3.55 -26.26
CA PHE A 4 42.06 -2.91 -26.28
C PHE A 4 41.38 -3.14 -24.93
N MET A 5 41.27 -2.05 -24.16
CA MET A 5 40.44 -1.98 -22.96
C MET A 5 38.97 -2.08 -23.35
N VAL A 6 38.30 -3.15 -22.90
CA VAL A 6 36.85 -3.22 -22.85
C VAL A 6 36.40 -2.39 -21.65
N VAL A 7 35.71 -1.30 -21.91
CA VAL A 7 35.00 -0.52 -20.89
C VAL A 7 33.75 -1.31 -20.52
N GLU A 8 33.74 -1.92 -19.34
CA GLU A 8 32.53 -2.52 -18.76
C GLU A 8 31.52 -1.41 -18.49
N GLY A 9 30.41 -1.42 -19.23
CA GLY A 9 29.27 -0.54 -18.94
C GLY A 9 28.60 -0.93 -17.63
N GLU A 10 28.27 0.07 -16.80
CA GLU A 10 27.48 -0.14 -15.59
C GLU A 10 26.19 -0.91 -15.90
N PRO A 11 25.77 -1.86 -15.04
CA PRO A 11 24.52 -2.57 -15.23
C PRO A 11 23.36 -1.59 -15.10
N GLU A 12 22.52 -1.54 -16.13
CA GLU A 12 21.27 -0.79 -16.23
C GLU A 12 20.48 -0.93 -14.91
N ARG A 13 20.23 0.18 -14.21
CA ARG A 13 19.48 0.19 -12.94
C ARG A 13 18.08 -0.39 -13.19
N ARG A 14 17.87 -1.61 -12.70
CA ARG A 14 16.60 -2.35 -12.71
C ARG A 14 15.44 -1.43 -12.31
N GLN A 15 14.39 -1.39 -13.14
CA GLN A 15 13.14 -0.75 -12.76
C GLN A 15 12.52 -1.56 -11.62
N ARG A 16 12.67 -1.08 -10.38
CA ARG A 16 11.92 -1.60 -9.24
C ARG A 16 10.48 -1.10 -9.35
N PRO A 17 9.48 -1.87 -8.87
CA PRO A 17 8.16 -1.31 -8.69
C PRO A 17 8.30 -0.15 -7.71
N VAL A 18 7.98 1.03 -8.25
CA VAL A 18 7.74 2.36 -7.67
C VAL A 18 7.51 2.34 -6.13
N ARG A 19 6.67 1.45 -5.62
CA ARG A 19 6.26 1.40 -4.20
C ARG A 19 7.14 0.57 -3.24
N SER A 20 8.34 0.15 -3.64
CA SER A 20 9.30 -0.57 -2.78
C SER A 20 10.57 0.26 -2.58
N ILE A 21 10.53 1.19 -1.62
CA ILE A 21 11.74 1.87 -1.14
C ILE A 21 12.15 1.18 0.16
N PRO A 22 13.20 0.34 0.15
CA PRO A 22 13.71 -0.24 1.38
C PRO A 22 14.18 0.88 2.31
N ASP A 23 13.99 0.69 3.61
CA ASP A 23 14.69 1.49 4.61
C ASP A 23 16.17 1.10 4.53
N GLU A 24 16.94 1.82 3.72
CA GLU A 24 18.36 1.53 3.45
C GLU A 24 19.28 1.82 4.66
N GLY A 25 18.74 1.92 5.87
CA GLY A 25 19.50 2.24 7.07
C GLY A 25 20.15 3.63 6.99
N LEU A 26 19.52 4.57 6.29
CA LEU A 26 20.02 5.93 6.19
C LEU A 26 19.98 6.59 7.58
N PRO A 27 21.03 7.31 7.99
CA PRO A 27 21.13 7.87 9.33
C PRO A 27 20.08 8.96 9.62
N GLU A 28 19.45 9.53 8.59
CA GLU A 28 18.47 10.62 8.69
C GLU A 28 17.21 10.33 7.84
N PRO A 29 16.00 10.64 8.33
CA PRO A 29 14.75 10.55 7.56
C PRO A 29 14.77 11.42 6.29
N GLN A 30 14.37 10.84 5.16
CA GLN A 30 14.31 11.53 3.86
C GLN A 30 12.97 11.28 3.16
N PRO A 31 12.30 12.30 2.59
CA PRO A 31 11.01 12.16 1.93
C PRO A 31 11.15 11.52 0.54
N ARG A 32 11.52 10.24 0.50
CA ARG A 32 11.82 9.48 -0.73
C ARG A 32 10.58 9.25 -1.60
N TYR A 33 9.43 9.04 -0.98
CA TYR A 33 8.14 8.79 -1.63
C TYR A 33 7.11 9.85 -1.24
N VAL A 34 6.76 10.72 -2.19
CA VAL A 34 5.83 11.83 -2.00
C VAL A 34 4.50 11.52 -2.69
N VAL A 35 3.39 11.74 -2.00
CA VAL A 35 2.05 11.69 -2.60
C VAL A 35 1.42 13.07 -2.45
N TRP A 36 1.06 13.68 -3.57
CA TRP A 36 0.60 15.07 -3.60
C TRP A 36 -0.79 15.20 -4.19
N GLU A 37 -1.76 15.57 -3.35
CA GLU A 37 -3.07 16.06 -3.77
C GLU A 37 -2.89 17.47 -4.34
N ILE A 38 -2.82 17.63 -5.66
CA ILE A 38 -2.57 18.95 -6.29
C ILE A 38 -3.84 19.80 -6.46
N THR A 39 -5.01 19.17 -6.32
CA THR A 39 -6.33 19.83 -6.31
C THR A 39 -7.32 18.93 -5.57
N LEU A 40 -8.35 19.49 -4.92
CA LEU A 40 -9.47 18.69 -4.37
C LEU A 40 -10.62 18.51 -5.38
N SER A 41 -10.51 19.15 -6.55
CA SER A 41 -11.48 18.98 -7.64
C SER A 41 -11.60 17.51 -8.04
N CYS A 42 -12.81 16.97 -8.13
CA CYS A 42 -13.05 15.60 -8.58
C CYS A 42 -14.28 15.52 -9.48
N ASN A 43 -14.20 14.66 -10.49
CA ASN A 43 -15.30 14.36 -11.41
C ASN A 43 -16.02 13.03 -11.07
N LEU A 44 -15.68 12.40 -9.94
CA LEU A 44 -16.37 11.25 -9.36
C LEU A 44 -17.05 11.65 -8.04
N LYS A 45 -17.83 10.73 -7.44
CA LYS A 45 -18.54 10.95 -6.17
C LYS A 45 -18.43 9.69 -5.30
N CYS A 46 -17.21 9.24 -5.07
CA CYS A 46 -16.98 7.92 -4.48
C CYS A 46 -17.52 7.85 -3.04
N ARG A 47 -18.26 6.78 -2.74
CA ARG A 47 -18.81 6.48 -1.40
C ARG A 47 -17.72 6.21 -0.36
N HIS A 48 -16.53 5.82 -0.81
CA HIS A 48 -15.37 5.53 0.04
C HIS A 48 -14.26 6.60 -0.09
N CYS A 49 -14.58 7.81 -0.56
CA CYS A 49 -13.58 8.86 -0.75
C CYS A 49 -13.07 9.40 0.60
N GLY A 50 -11.81 9.13 0.93
CA GLY A 50 -11.19 9.60 2.16
C GLY A 50 -11.01 11.13 2.25
N SER A 51 -10.82 11.81 1.12
CA SER A 51 -10.66 13.27 1.07
C SER A 51 -11.98 14.02 0.86
N ARG A 52 -13.12 13.32 0.72
CA ARG A 52 -14.43 13.90 0.35
C ARG A 52 -14.35 14.82 -0.88
N ALA A 53 -13.56 14.39 -1.85
CA ALA A 53 -13.23 15.22 -3.01
C ALA A 53 -14.44 15.61 -3.85
N GLY A 54 -14.37 16.80 -4.45
CA GLY A 54 -15.48 17.36 -5.23
C GLY A 54 -15.13 18.74 -5.76
N ALA A 55 -15.39 19.78 -4.96
CA ALA A 55 -14.97 21.14 -5.29
C ALA A 55 -13.47 21.35 -4.99
N PRO A 56 -12.78 22.26 -5.70
CA PRO A 56 -11.41 22.64 -5.35
C PRO A 56 -11.33 23.21 -3.94
N ARG A 57 -10.16 23.15 -3.33
CA ARG A 57 -9.92 23.87 -2.07
C ARG A 57 -9.95 25.38 -2.35
N ARG A 58 -10.32 26.16 -1.33
CA ARG A 58 -10.36 27.63 -1.45
C ARG A 58 -8.99 28.24 -1.71
N GLN A 59 -7.93 27.63 -1.20
CA GLN A 59 -6.57 28.18 -1.19
C GLN A 59 -5.57 27.17 -1.78
N GLU A 60 -5.89 26.55 -2.92
CA GLU A 60 -4.94 25.68 -3.62
C GLU A 60 -3.64 26.45 -3.96
N LEU A 61 -2.51 25.75 -3.95
CA LEU A 61 -1.22 26.32 -4.34
C LEU A 61 -1.30 26.79 -5.80
N SER A 62 -0.73 27.96 -6.06
CA SER A 62 -0.48 28.46 -7.42
C SER A 62 0.57 27.61 -8.13
N THR A 63 0.64 27.72 -9.46
CA THR A 63 1.69 27.02 -10.26
C THR A 63 3.09 27.37 -9.75
N ALA A 64 3.36 28.64 -9.47
CA ALA A 64 4.66 29.09 -8.98
C ALA A 64 5.02 28.46 -7.62
N GLU A 65 4.07 28.39 -6.70
CA GLU A 65 4.27 27.73 -5.39
C GLU A 65 4.50 26.23 -5.56
N CYS A 66 3.75 25.56 -6.45
CA CYS A 66 3.96 24.15 -6.73
C CYS A 66 5.38 23.91 -7.30
N LEU A 67 5.83 24.71 -8.26
CA LEU A 67 7.16 24.57 -8.86
C LEU A 67 8.28 24.80 -7.83
N ALA A 68 8.15 25.81 -6.99
CA ALA A 68 9.10 26.07 -5.90
C ALA A 68 9.17 24.90 -4.91
N LEU A 69 8.01 24.33 -4.54
CA LEU A 69 7.97 23.16 -3.67
C LEU A 69 8.61 21.92 -4.32
N ILE A 70 8.46 21.73 -5.64
CA ILE A 70 9.15 20.65 -6.37
C ILE A 70 10.67 20.82 -6.26
N ASP A 71 11.18 22.05 -6.36
CA ASP A 71 12.62 22.33 -6.18
C ASP A 71 13.08 21.97 -4.75
N GLU A 72 12.30 22.32 -3.72
CA GLU A 72 12.60 21.96 -2.33
C GLU A 72 12.57 20.43 -2.10
N LEU A 73 11.61 19.72 -2.70
CA LEU A 73 11.53 18.26 -2.62
C LEU A 73 12.75 17.59 -3.29
N ALA A 74 13.20 18.11 -4.43
CA ALA A 74 14.40 17.64 -5.11
C ALA A 74 15.64 17.81 -4.23
N LEU A 75 15.81 18.97 -3.59
CA LEU A 75 16.89 19.23 -2.63
C LEU A 75 16.83 18.33 -1.40
N ALA A 76 15.62 17.94 -0.96
CA ALA A 76 15.42 17.02 0.15
C ALA A 76 15.64 15.54 -0.21
N GLY A 77 15.95 15.23 -1.46
CA GLY A 77 16.31 13.88 -1.90
C GLY A 77 15.11 13.01 -2.30
N THR A 78 13.96 13.61 -2.60
CA THR A 78 12.80 12.89 -3.15
C THR A 78 13.20 12.09 -4.39
N LYS A 79 12.74 10.84 -4.46
CA LYS A 79 13.02 9.92 -5.58
C LYS A 79 11.78 9.69 -6.44
N GLU A 80 10.61 9.75 -5.81
CA GLU A 80 9.35 9.54 -6.47
C GLU A 80 8.27 10.48 -5.93
N ALA A 81 7.45 10.98 -6.85
CA ALA A 81 6.24 11.72 -6.55
C ALA A 81 5.03 11.11 -7.29
N VAL A 82 3.94 10.85 -6.57
CA VAL A 82 2.66 10.46 -7.16
C VAL A 82 1.68 11.61 -7.06
N LEU A 83 1.25 12.11 -8.21
CA LEU A 83 0.19 13.08 -8.31
C LEU A 83 -1.15 12.40 -8.09
N ILE A 84 -1.91 12.93 -7.14
CA ILE A 84 -3.29 12.58 -6.86
C ILE A 84 -4.12 13.88 -6.86
N GLY A 85 -5.38 13.80 -6.50
CA GLY A 85 -6.17 14.98 -6.18
C GLY A 85 -7.36 14.60 -5.32
N GLY A 86 -8.46 15.31 -5.52
CA GLY A 86 -9.66 14.61 -5.95
C GLY A 86 -9.39 13.85 -7.25
N GLU A 87 -9.02 14.58 -8.31
CA GLU A 87 -8.54 14.03 -9.58
C GLU A 87 -7.53 14.99 -10.23
N ALA A 88 -6.27 14.54 -10.33
CA ALA A 88 -5.13 15.41 -10.60
C ALA A 88 -5.22 16.15 -11.95
N TYR A 89 -5.68 15.45 -13.00
CA TYR A 89 -5.77 16.02 -14.36
C TYR A 89 -6.88 17.05 -14.55
N LEU A 90 -7.67 17.35 -13.51
CA LEU A 90 -8.62 18.45 -13.53
C LEU A 90 -7.95 19.80 -13.25
N ARG A 91 -6.76 19.79 -12.66
CA ARG A 91 -5.93 20.98 -12.51
C ARG A 91 -5.29 21.36 -13.85
N GLN A 92 -5.31 22.64 -14.23
CA GLN A 92 -4.93 23.08 -15.59
C GLN A 92 -3.45 22.87 -15.94
N ASP A 93 -2.56 23.09 -14.97
CA ASP A 93 -1.09 23.06 -15.08
C ASP A 93 -0.48 21.70 -14.68
N TRP A 94 -1.27 20.64 -14.51
CA TRP A 94 -0.76 19.36 -14.00
C TRP A 94 0.38 18.76 -14.85
N LEU A 95 0.36 18.97 -16.18
CA LEU A 95 1.43 18.53 -17.08
C LEU A 95 2.74 19.30 -16.86
N GLU A 96 2.65 20.57 -16.46
CA GLU A 96 3.81 21.39 -16.11
C GLU A 96 4.48 20.86 -14.83
N LEU A 97 3.68 20.43 -13.85
CA LEU A 97 4.16 19.80 -12.63
C LEU A 97 4.84 18.45 -12.91
N VAL A 98 4.24 17.61 -13.79
CA VAL A 98 4.87 16.37 -14.26
C VAL A 98 6.24 16.65 -14.89
N ALA A 99 6.31 17.65 -15.77
CA ALA A 99 7.57 18.04 -16.41
C ALA A 99 8.59 18.58 -15.41
N ALA A 100 8.16 19.29 -14.37
CA ALA A 100 9.05 19.78 -13.31
C ALA A 100 9.69 18.63 -12.52
N PHE A 101 8.90 17.64 -12.09
CA PHE A 101 9.45 16.43 -11.45
C PHE A 101 10.45 15.71 -12.36
N ALA A 102 10.09 15.53 -13.64
CA ALA A 102 10.95 14.86 -14.61
C ALA A 102 12.29 15.58 -14.81
N ARG A 103 12.32 16.93 -14.83
CA ARG A 103 13.56 17.72 -14.93
C ARG A 103 14.52 17.49 -13.77
N HIS A 104 14.00 17.22 -12.58
CA HIS A 104 14.79 16.89 -11.39
C HIS A 104 15.16 15.41 -11.29
N GLY A 105 14.79 14.59 -12.28
CA GLY A 105 15.00 13.15 -12.25
C GLY A 105 14.13 12.41 -11.22
N ILE A 106 13.07 13.05 -10.73
CA ILE A 106 12.08 12.44 -9.83
C ILE A 106 11.10 11.63 -10.67
N LEU A 107 10.89 10.36 -10.32
CA LEU A 107 9.91 9.52 -10.99
C LEU A 107 8.50 10.03 -10.66
N CYS A 108 7.77 10.49 -11.67
CA CYS A 108 6.41 11.01 -11.50
C CYS A 108 5.37 9.97 -11.90
N GLY A 109 4.46 9.64 -10.99
CA GLY A 109 3.29 8.79 -11.22
C GLY A 109 1.97 9.55 -11.09
N LEU A 110 0.88 8.95 -11.56
CA LEU A 110 -0.49 9.45 -11.42
C LEU A 110 -1.37 8.36 -10.81
N GLN A 111 -2.16 8.70 -9.78
CA GLN A 111 -3.26 7.86 -9.31
C GLN A 111 -4.60 8.48 -9.70
N THR A 112 -5.47 7.70 -10.32
CA THR A 112 -6.68 8.24 -10.98
C THR A 112 -7.90 7.32 -10.91
N GLY A 113 -9.09 7.92 -11.05
CA GLY A 113 -10.34 7.22 -11.34
C GLY A 113 -10.59 7.00 -12.85
N GLY A 114 -9.75 7.57 -13.73
CA GLY A 114 -9.77 7.35 -15.17
C GLY A 114 -10.90 8.03 -15.95
N ARG A 115 -11.85 8.70 -15.28
CA ARG A 115 -13.01 9.33 -15.92
C ARG A 115 -12.61 10.49 -16.84
N ALA A 116 -12.94 10.43 -18.12
CA ALA A 116 -12.53 11.44 -19.11
C ALA A 116 -11.00 11.66 -19.19
N LEU A 117 -10.22 10.65 -18.84
CA LEU A 117 -8.79 10.58 -19.09
C LEU A 117 -8.55 9.95 -20.47
N THR A 118 -8.57 10.80 -21.49
CA THR A 118 -8.47 10.37 -22.89
C THR A 118 -7.06 9.93 -23.25
N GLU A 119 -6.94 9.15 -24.33
CA GLU A 119 -5.65 8.76 -24.91
C GLU A 119 -4.75 9.97 -25.20
N ALA A 120 -5.31 11.07 -25.71
CA ALA A 120 -4.56 12.29 -25.98
C ALA A 120 -3.97 12.93 -24.71
N LYS A 121 -4.72 12.93 -23.59
CA LYS A 121 -4.23 13.42 -22.29
C LYS A 121 -3.10 12.55 -21.75
N ILE A 122 -3.25 11.22 -21.85
CA ILE A 122 -2.21 10.26 -21.41
C ILE A 122 -0.95 10.40 -22.26
N ALA A 123 -1.08 10.53 -23.59
CA ALA A 123 0.05 10.76 -24.48
C ALA A 123 0.77 12.08 -24.17
N ALA A 124 0.02 13.14 -23.83
CA ALA A 124 0.61 14.40 -23.38
C ALA A 124 1.38 14.24 -22.05
N ALA A 125 0.84 13.48 -21.11
CA ALA A 125 1.48 13.17 -19.84
C ALA A 125 2.78 12.36 -20.01
N ALA A 126 2.76 11.34 -20.87
CA ALA A 126 3.95 10.56 -21.21
C ALA A 126 5.05 11.46 -21.81
N ARG A 127 4.69 12.36 -22.73
CA ARG A 127 5.63 13.35 -23.29
C ARG A 127 6.17 14.33 -22.25
N ALA A 128 5.36 14.70 -21.27
CA ALA A 128 5.79 15.54 -20.15
C ALA A 128 6.74 14.81 -19.18
N GLY A 129 6.86 13.48 -19.29
CA GLY A 129 7.80 12.67 -18.49
C GLY A 129 7.13 11.78 -17.44
N LEU A 130 5.79 11.66 -17.45
CA LEU A 130 5.07 10.72 -16.57
C LEU A 130 5.59 9.29 -16.80
N LYS A 131 5.75 8.53 -15.71
CA LYS A 131 6.31 7.17 -15.74
C LYS A 131 5.30 6.08 -15.41
N ALA A 132 4.31 6.38 -14.58
CA ALA A 132 3.34 5.40 -14.12
C ALA A 132 1.92 5.97 -14.01
N VAL A 133 0.91 5.11 -14.27
CA VAL A 133 -0.50 5.41 -14.05
C VAL A 133 -1.14 4.26 -13.29
N GLY A 134 -1.62 4.56 -12.08
CA GLY A 134 -2.46 3.67 -11.29
C GLY A 134 -3.92 4.04 -11.47
N VAL A 135 -4.71 3.13 -12.02
CA VAL A 135 -6.14 3.33 -12.24
C VAL A 135 -6.93 2.56 -11.21
N SER A 136 -7.94 3.19 -10.64
CA SER A 136 -8.71 2.54 -9.61
C SER A 136 -9.88 1.73 -10.19
N ILE A 137 -10.02 0.46 -9.77
CA ILE A 137 -11.09 -0.49 -10.15
C ILE A 137 -11.57 -1.17 -8.87
N ASP A 138 -12.87 -1.27 -8.60
CA ASP A 138 -13.38 -1.69 -7.28
C ASP A 138 -14.51 -2.71 -7.36
N GLY A 139 -14.66 -3.40 -8.47
CA GLY A 139 -15.67 -4.44 -8.63
C GLY A 139 -16.08 -4.63 -10.08
N SER A 140 -17.14 -5.40 -10.24
CA SER A 140 -17.92 -5.50 -11.47
C SER A 140 -18.38 -4.10 -11.93
N PRO A 141 -18.80 -3.93 -13.21
CA PRO A 141 -19.24 -2.63 -13.70
C PRO A 141 -20.32 -1.97 -12.83
N ALA A 142 -21.27 -2.75 -12.31
CA ALA A 142 -22.34 -2.25 -11.45
C ALA A 142 -21.82 -1.81 -10.07
N THR A 143 -21.03 -2.66 -9.42
CA THR A 143 -20.46 -2.38 -8.09
C THR A 143 -19.48 -1.21 -8.13
N HIS A 144 -18.61 -1.16 -9.14
CA HIS A 144 -17.69 -0.05 -9.32
C HIS A 144 -18.42 1.27 -9.58
N ASP A 145 -19.41 1.31 -10.46
CA ASP A 145 -20.18 2.53 -10.73
C ASP A 145 -20.97 3.02 -9.51
N ASP A 146 -21.52 2.11 -8.68
CA ASP A 146 -22.16 2.42 -7.38
C ASP A 146 -21.14 3.02 -6.40
N LEU A 147 -20.00 2.34 -6.20
CA LEU A 147 -18.95 2.78 -5.29
C LEU A 147 -18.33 4.13 -5.71
N ARG A 148 -18.19 4.37 -7.01
CA ARG A 148 -17.57 5.58 -7.59
C ARG A 148 -18.58 6.70 -7.88
N GLY A 149 -19.87 6.41 -7.78
CA GLY A 149 -20.98 7.36 -7.85
C GLY A 149 -21.30 7.86 -9.27
N VAL A 150 -20.83 7.17 -10.31
CA VAL A 150 -20.94 7.61 -11.70
C VAL A 150 -21.10 6.41 -12.64
N LYS A 151 -22.23 6.37 -13.36
CA LYS A 151 -22.46 5.35 -14.40
C LYS A 151 -21.45 5.45 -15.54
N GLY A 152 -20.93 4.30 -15.98
CA GLY A 152 -19.90 4.18 -17.00
C GLY A 152 -18.49 4.54 -16.53
N SER A 153 -18.28 4.72 -15.22
CA SER A 153 -16.94 4.98 -14.66
C SER A 153 -16.03 3.76 -14.81
N HIS A 154 -16.57 2.55 -14.65
CA HIS A 154 -15.82 1.31 -14.81
C HIS A 154 -15.22 1.17 -16.22
N ALA A 155 -16.05 1.38 -17.25
CA ALA A 155 -15.61 1.29 -18.63
C ALA A 155 -14.51 2.32 -18.96
N GLN A 156 -14.60 3.53 -18.41
CA GLN A 156 -13.60 4.57 -18.59
C GLN A 156 -12.30 4.25 -17.86
N ALA A 157 -12.38 3.69 -16.65
CA ALA A 157 -11.21 3.25 -15.89
C ALA A 157 -10.47 2.12 -16.63
N VAL A 158 -11.17 1.11 -17.13
CA VAL A 158 -10.59 0.05 -17.98
C VAL A 158 -9.96 0.63 -19.25
N ALA A 159 -10.61 1.60 -19.89
CA ALA A 159 -10.02 2.29 -21.05
C ALA A 159 -8.74 3.04 -20.70
N ALA A 160 -8.69 3.73 -19.55
CA ALA A 160 -7.51 4.45 -19.08
C ALA A 160 -6.30 3.52 -18.85
N ILE A 161 -6.50 2.29 -18.35
CA ILE A 161 -5.45 1.27 -18.25
C ILE A 161 -4.89 0.97 -19.65
N ARG A 162 -5.78 0.67 -20.61
CA ARG A 162 -5.39 0.33 -21.99
C ARG A 162 -4.66 1.48 -22.70
N HIS A 163 -5.14 2.72 -22.50
CA HIS A 163 -4.50 3.91 -23.04
C HIS A 163 -3.09 4.11 -22.46
N SER A 164 -2.94 3.94 -21.15
CA SER A 164 -1.65 4.09 -20.46
C SER A 164 -0.62 3.07 -20.94
N ARG A 165 -1.04 1.80 -21.07
CA ARG A 165 -0.20 0.73 -21.62
C ARG A 165 0.28 1.03 -23.04
N ARG A 166 -0.59 1.55 -23.92
CA ARG A 166 -0.20 1.92 -25.30
C ARG A 166 0.84 3.03 -25.38
N GLN A 167 0.95 3.86 -24.35
CA GLN A 167 1.97 4.91 -24.26
C GLN A 167 3.26 4.43 -23.56
N GLY A 168 3.39 3.13 -23.27
CA GLY A 168 4.56 2.55 -22.62
C GLY A 168 4.70 2.92 -21.14
N LEU A 169 3.63 3.39 -20.51
CA LEU A 169 3.62 3.75 -19.08
C LEU A 169 3.48 2.50 -18.22
N MET A 170 4.19 2.47 -17.09
CA MET A 170 3.95 1.46 -16.06
C MET A 170 2.51 1.59 -15.57
N THR A 171 1.70 0.59 -15.89
CA THR A 171 0.26 0.66 -15.66
C THR A 171 -0.13 -0.29 -14.55
N THR A 172 -0.78 0.23 -13.52
CA THR A 172 -1.22 -0.53 -12.35
C THR A 172 -2.71 -0.33 -12.08
N ALA A 173 -3.29 -1.23 -11.31
CA ALA A 173 -4.62 -1.07 -10.75
C ALA A 173 -4.56 -0.88 -9.24
N ASN A 174 -5.53 -0.16 -8.67
CA ASN A 174 -5.71 -0.04 -7.23
C ASN A 174 -7.18 -0.31 -6.85
N SER A 175 -7.40 -0.98 -5.72
CA SER A 175 -8.74 -1.27 -5.19
C SER A 175 -8.84 -1.03 -3.69
N GLN A 176 -10.00 -0.54 -3.26
CA GLN A 176 -10.37 -0.44 -1.85
C GLN A 176 -11.35 -1.57 -1.51
N VAL A 177 -10.87 -2.57 -0.78
CA VAL A 177 -11.63 -3.77 -0.39
C VAL A 177 -12.57 -3.42 0.76
N ASN A 178 -13.85 -3.70 0.55
CA ASN A 178 -14.96 -3.36 1.43
C ASN A 178 -16.10 -4.38 1.28
N ARG A 179 -17.12 -4.31 2.12
CA ARG A 179 -18.21 -5.31 2.09
C ARG A 179 -19.00 -5.37 0.79
N ARG A 180 -18.96 -4.33 -0.05
CA ARG A 180 -19.68 -4.30 -1.33
C ARG A 180 -18.93 -5.04 -2.44
N ASN A 181 -17.60 -5.09 -2.38
CA ASN A 181 -16.78 -5.65 -3.45
C ASN A 181 -15.90 -6.83 -3.03
N VAL A 182 -15.87 -7.18 -1.75
CA VAL A 182 -15.07 -8.31 -1.25
C VAL A 182 -15.45 -9.64 -1.92
N GLY A 183 -16.72 -9.81 -2.31
CA GLY A 183 -17.16 -10.98 -3.08
C GLY A 183 -16.81 -10.97 -4.57
N GLU A 184 -16.17 -9.90 -5.06
CA GLU A 184 -15.85 -9.68 -6.48
C GLU A 184 -14.33 -9.57 -6.71
N LEU A 185 -13.48 -9.99 -5.76
CA LEU A 185 -12.02 -9.87 -5.87
C LEU A 185 -11.46 -10.60 -7.11
N ARG A 186 -12.02 -11.78 -7.42
CA ARG A 186 -11.72 -12.53 -8.64
C ARG A 186 -12.05 -11.73 -9.91
N ASP A 187 -13.24 -11.14 -9.99
CA ASP A 187 -13.68 -10.39 -11.16
C ASP A 187 -12.81 -9.15 -11.39
N ILE A 188 -12.42 -8.46 -10.31
CA ILE A 188 -11.46 -7.36 -10.38
C ILE A 188 -10.13 -7.85 -10.94
N PHE A 189 -9.60 -8.94 -10.38
CA PHE A 189 -8.32 -9.53 -10.78
C PHE A 189 -8.28 -9.90 -12.27
N ASP A 190 -9.31 -10.55 -12.79
CA ASP A 190 -9.38 -10.91 -14.21
C ASP A 190 -9.52 -9.66 -15.09
N THR A 191 -10.37 -8.71 -14.69
CA THR A 191 -10.60 -7.46 -15.44
C THR A 191 -9.32 -6.64 -15.61
N ILE A 192 -8.50 -6.51 -14.57
CA ILE A 192 -7.28 -5.68 -14.62
C ILE A 192 -6.16 -6.37 -15.40
N ILE A 193 -6.08 -7.71 -15.36
CA ILE A 193 -5.15 -8.47 -16.21
C ILE A 193 -5.52 -8.30 -17.68
N ASP A 194 -6.79 -8.48 -18.02
CA ASP A 194 -7.30 -8.33 -19.39
C ASP A 194 -7.14 -6.90 -19.92
N ALA A 195 -7.21 -5.91 -19.03
CA ALA A 195 -6.93 -4.52 -19.38
C ALA A 195 -5.43 -4.23 -19.60
N GLY A 196 -4.55 -5.10 -19.07
CA GLY A 196 -3.09 -5.01 -19.22
C GLY A 196 -2.37 -4.32 -18.06
N ALA A 197 -2.93 -4.36 -16.84
CA ALA A 197 -2.21 -3.92 -15.65
C ALA A 197 -1.07 -4.89 -15.30
N SER A 198 0.06 -4.34 -14.85
CA SER A 198 1.25 -5.10 -14.42
C SER A 198 1.31 -5.33 -12.91
N ALA A 199 0.59 -4.52 -12.14
CA ALA A 199 0.47 -4.67 -10.70
C ALA A 199 -0.91 -4.27 -10.21
N TRP A 200 -1.32 -4.84 -9.07
CA TRP A 200 -2.58 -4.56 -8.40
C TRP A 200 -2.35 -4.26 -6.93
N GLN A 201 -2.59 -3.02 -6.50
CA GLN A 201 -2.55 -2.69 -5.08
C GLN A 201 -3.93 -2.80 -4.45
N VAL A 202 -4.03 -3.60 -3.39
CA VAL A 202 -5.23 -3.73 -2.58
C VAL A 202 -5.06 -2.99 -1.26
N GLN A 203 -6.10 -2.31 -0.80
CA GLN A 203 -6.15 -1.61 0.50
C GLN A 203 -7.50 -1.87 1.15
N LEU A 204 -7.60 -1.85 2.48
CA LEU A 204 -8.89 -1.93 3.16
C LEU A 204 -9.56 -0.55 3.18
N THR A 205 -10.86 -0.51 2.91
CA THR A 205 -11.67 0.67 3.23
C THR A 205 -11.78 0.82 4.74
N VAL A 206 -11.53 2.02 5.24
CA VAL A 206 -11.58 2.40 6.65
C VAL A 206 -12.51 3.62 6.81
N PRO A 207 -13.05 3.91 8.01
CA PRO A 207 -14.08 4.93 8.21
C PRO A 207 -13.51 6.35 8.20
N MET A 208 -13.00 6.79 7.04
CA MET A 208 -12.50 8.13 6.78
C MET A 208 -13.20 8.74 5.57
N GLY A 209 -13.46 10.05 5.62
CA GLY A 209 -14.21 10.78 4.61
C GLY A 209 -15.59 10.15 4.40
N ASN A 210 -16.02 10.00 3.16
CA ASN A 210 -17.35 9.47 2.83
C ASN A 210 -17.58 8.05 3.37
N ALA A 211 -16.53 7.24 3.55
CA ALA A 211 -16.67 5.89 4.13
C ALA A 211 -17.08 5.93 5.61
N ALA A 212 -16.78 7.02 6.32
CA ALA A 212 -17.19 7.21 7.70
C ALA A 212 -18.70 7.38 7.86
N ASP A 213 -19.39 7.81 6.80
CA ASP A 213 -20.84 8.01 6.79
C ASP A 213 -21.61 6.70 6.54
N ASP A 214 -20.92 5.63 6.12
CA ASP A 214 -21.50 4.32 5.83
C ASP A 214 -20.72 3.20 6.55
N PRO A 215 -21.00 2.97 7.86
CA PRO A 215 -20.36 1.90 8.62
C PRO A 215 -20.54 0.49 8.03
N ASN A 216 -21.60 0.28 7.23
CA ASN A 216 -21.84 -1.02 6.59
C ASN A 216 -20.86 -1.31 5.47
N LEU A 217 -20.16 -0.30 4.96
CA LEU A 217 -19.11 -0.47 3.96
C LEU A 217 -17.85 -1.13 4.55
N ILE A 218 -17.57 -0.88 5.83
CA ILE A 218 -16.32 -1.30 6.50
C ILE A 218 -16.37 -2.79 6.85
N LEU A 219 -15.34 -3.55 6.51
CA LEU A 219 -15.19 -4.94 6.95
C LEU A 219 -15.04 -5.01 8.49
N GLN A 220 -15.56 -6.06 9.12
CA GLN A 220 -15.16 -6.44 10.46
C GLN A 220 -13.76 -7.03 10.45
N PRO A 221 -13.00 -6.89 11.57
CA PRO A 221 -11.69 -7.53 11.72
C PRO A 221 -11.69 -9.02 11.40
N TYR A 222 -12.65 -9.79 11.95
CA TYR A 222 -12.69 -11.24 11.76
C TYR A 222 -12.89 -11.67 10.30
N GLU A 223 -13.47 -10.82 9.44
CA GLU A 223 -13.70 -11.13 8.03
C GLU A 223 -12.36 -11.32 7.29
N LEU A 224 -11.27 -10.72 7.77
CA LEU A 224 -9.95 -10.86 7.15
C LEU A 224 -9.37 -12.28 7.23
N ALA A 225 -9.86 -13.12 8.15
CA ALA A 225 -9.49 -14.54 8.20
C ALA A 225 -9.88 -15.29 6.92
N THR A 226 -10.90 -14.80 6.19
CA THR A 226 -11.32 -15.35 4.89
C THR A 226 -10.77 -14.54 3.72
N VAL A 227 -10.72 -13.20 3.84
CA VAL A 227 -10.27 -12.32 2.75
C VAL A 227 -8.77 -12.47 2.43
N LEU A 228 -7.91 -12.59 3.45
CA LEU A 228 -6.47 -12.65 3.22
C LEU A 228 -6.01 -13.95 2.53
N PRO A 229 -6.54 -15.15 2.85
CA PRO A 229 -6.29 -16.34 2.06
C PRO A 229 -6.67 -16.20 0.58
N GLU A 230 -7.82 -15.57 0.29
CA GLU A 230 -8.28 -15.34 -1.08
C GLU A 230 -7.34 -14.41 -1.84
N LEU A 231 -7.01 -13.24 -1.26
CA LEU A 231 -6.05 -12.31 -1.85
C LEU A 231 -4.67 -12.94 -2.04
N PHE A 232 -4.22 -13.80 -1.11
CA PHE A 232 -2.96 -14.51 -1.26
C PHE A 232 -2.99 -15.55 -2.38
N ALA A 233 -4.12 -16.24 -2.59
CA ALA A 233 -4.30 -17.13 -3.73
C ALA A 233 -4.24 -16.36 -5.05
N LEU A 234 -4.91 -15.20 -5.14
CA LEU A 234 -4.84 -14.29 -6.30
C LEU A 234 -3.43 -13.75 -6.52
N PHE A 235 -2.69 -13.43 -5.46
CA PHE A 235 -1.28 -13.05 -5.54
C PHE A 235 -0.46 -14.14 -6.22
N ARG A 236 -0.56 -15.39 -5.73
CA ARG A 236 0.20 -16.52 -6.31
C ARG A 236 -0.14 -16.77 -7.77
N GLU A 237 -1.43 -16.73 -8.12
CA GLU A 237 -1.88 -16.88 -9.50
C GLU A 237 -1.39 -15.72 -10.39
N GLY A 238 -1.48 -14.49 -9.88
CA GLY A 238 -1.09 -13.26 -10.57
C GLY A 238 0.36 -13.27 -11.01
N ILE A 239 1.27 -13.77 -10.19
CA ILE A 239 2.69 -13.91 -10.54
C ILE A 239 2.86 -14.72 -11.83
N GLY A 240 2.11 -15.82 -12.01
CA GLY A 240 2.13 -16.63 -13.24
C GLY A 240 1.47 -15.95 -14.44
N ARG A 241 0.58 -14.99 -14.20
CA ARG A 241 -0.15 -14.22 -15.22
C ARG A 241 0.46 -12.83 -15.50
N GLY A 242 1.63 -12.54 -14.92
CA GLY A 242 2.34 -11.26 -15.12
C GLY A 242 1.77 -10.08 -14.33
N LEU A 243 0.95 -10.33 -13.30
CA LEU A 243 0.39 -9.32 -12.42
C LEU A 243 0.97 -9.46 -11.00
N GLN A 244 1.67 -8.44 -10.52
CA GLN A 244 2.12 -8.39 -9.12
C GLN A 244 1.01 -7.81 -8.20
N LEU A 245 0.42 -8.64 -7.35
CA LEU A 245 -0.51 -8.16 -6.32
C LEU A 245 0.26 -7.65 -5.09
N ILE A 246 0.07 -6.38 -4.75
CA ILE A 246 0.79 -5.68 -3.68
C ILE A 246 -0.16 -5.38 -2.51
N PRO A 247 0.10 -5.88 -1.29
CA PRO A 247 -0.71 -5.54 -0.14
C PRO A 247 -0.40 -4.10 0.28
N GLY A 248 -1.44 -3.29 0.41
CA GLY A 248 -1.32 -1.94 0.97
C GLY A 248 -0.81 -1.95 2.40
N ASN A 249 -0.41 -0.76 2.88
CA ASN A 249 0.15 -0.61 4.23
C ASN A 249 -0.82 -1.03 5.35
N ASN A 250 -2.12 -1.14 5.05
CA ASN A 250 -3.18 -1.56 5.98
C ASN A 250 -3.62 -3.04 5.84
N ILE A 251 -2.84 -3.88 5.15
CA ILE A 251 -3.14 -5.31 4.93
C ILE A 251 -1.99 -6.21 5.42
N GLY A 252 -2.35 -7.36 6.02
CA GLY A 252 -1.42 -8.44 6.36
C GLY A 252 -1.07 -8.47 7.85
N TYR A 253 0.22 -8.30 8.18
CA TYR A 253 0.81 -8.28 9.52
C TYR A 253 1.01 -9.66 10.14
N PHE A 254 2.19 -10.22 9.91
CA PHE A 254 2.76 -11.41 10.60
C PHE A 254 1.85 -12.66 10.67
N GLY A 255 0.84 -12.73 9.80
CA GLY A 255 0.11 -13.95 9.52
C GLY A 255 0.90 -14.90 8.62
N PRO A 256 0.34 -16.07 8.26
CA PRO A 256 1.02 -17.12 7.49
C PRO A 256 1.54 -16.70 6.11
N TYR A 257 1.06 -15.59 5.58
CA TYR A 257 1.38 -15.12 4.22
C TYR A 257 2.43 -14.00 4.20
N GLU A 258 2.83 -13.47 5.36
CA GLU A 258 3.66 -12.26 5.46
C GLU A 258 5.00 -12.41 4.71
N SER A 259 5.70 -13.52 4.95
CA SER A 259 7.01 -13.83 4.38
C SER A 259 7.00 -14.03 2.87
N ALA A 260 5.90 -14.53 2.30
CA ALA A 260 5.79 -14.72 0.86
C ALA A 260 5.25 -13.46 0.16
N TRP A 261 4.25 -12.81 0.75
CA TRP A 261 3.50 -11.74 0.08
C TRP A 261 4.20 -10.38 0.17
N ARG A 262 4.92 -10.10 1.26
CA ARG A 262 5.64 -8.82 1.41
C ARG A 262 7.04 -8.83 0.77
N SER A 263 7.55 -10.01 0.43
CA SER A 263 8.85 -10.19 -0.20
C SER A 263 8.84 -9.78 -1.66
N THR A 264 9.36 -8.59 -1.95
CA THR A 264 9.42 -8.05 -3.32
C THR A 264 10.79 -8.17 -3.96
N SER A 265 11.82 -8.53 -3.18
CA SER A 265 13.24 -8.47 -3.57
C SER A 265 13.94 -9.84 -3.67
N GLY A 266 13.19 -10.95 -3.55
CA GLY A 266 13.77 -12.29 -3.46
C GLY A 266 14.37 -12.62 -2.09
N ARG A 267 14.18 -11.74 -1.09
CA ARG A 267 14.48 -11.98 0.33
C ARG A 267 13.20 -11.90 1.15
N ALA A 268 13.18 -12.62 2.27
CA ALA A 268 12.05 -12.62 3.19
C ALA A 268 11.91 -11.23 3.84
N GLU A 269 10.91 -10.46 3.43
CA GLU A 269 10.59 -9.14 3.98
C GLU A 269 9.35 -9.23 4.88
N TYR A 270 9.25 -8.31 5.82
CA TYR A 270 8.13 -8.20 6.76
C TYR A 270 7.81 -6.74 7.05
N TYR A 271 6.63 -6.50 7.64
CA TYR A 271 6.21 -5.18 8.03
C TYR A 271 7.09 -4.65 9.17
N GLY A 272 8.04 -3.77 8.85
CA GLY A 272 8.97 -3.14 9.80
C GLY A 272 8.46 -1.85 10.46
N GLY A 273 7.16 -1.60 10.42
CA GLY A 273 6.55 -0.39 10.99
C GLY A 273 6.13 0.67 9.95
N CYS A 274 5.36 1.64 10.43
CA CYS A 274 4.81 2.71 9.59
C CYS A 274 5.92 3.65 9.06
N GLN A 275 5.88 3.92 7.76
CA GLN A 275 6.87 4.76 7.06
C GLN A 275 6.52 6.26 7.07
N ALA A 276 5.46 6.65 7.78
CA ALA A 276 4.99 8.03 7.81
C ALA A 276 6.05 8.95 8.41
N GLY A 277 6.46 9.99 7.67
CA GLY A 277 7.50 10.93 8.11
C GLY A 277 8.91 10.34 8.26
N ARG A 278 9.12 9.08 7.85
CA ARG A 278 10.43 8.43 7.69
C ARG A 278 10.89 8.51 6.24
N ALA A 279 10.10 7.88 5.37
CA ALA A 279 10.31 7.82 3.92
C ALA A 279 9.10 8.32 3.11
N GLY A 280 7.91 8.24 3.71
CA GLY A 280 6.66 8.71 3.12
C GLY A 280 6.35 10.15 3.47
N LEU A 281 5.68 10.85 2.54
CA LEU A 281 5.18 12.21 2.68
C LEU A 281 3.82 12.34 1.98
N GLY A 282 2.90 13.08 2.60
CA GLY A 282 1.67 13.57 1.98
C GLY A 282 1.68 15.09 1.87
N ILE A 283 1.22 15.62 0.73
CA ILE A 283 1.05 17.06 0.51
C ILE A 283 -0.39 17.31 0.06
N GLU A 284 -1.09 18.23 0.74
CA GLU A 284 -2.45 18.64 0.37
C GLU A 284 -2.44 19.82 -0.60
N ALA A 285 -3.56 20.04 -1.30
CA ALA A 285 -3.59 21.01 -2.40
C ALA A 285 -3.37 22.45 -1.96
N ASP A 286 -3.57 22.76 -0.68
CA ASP A 286 -3.32 24.06 -0.06
C ASP A 286 -1.92 24.23 0.53
N GLY A 287 -1.06 23.20 0.42
CA GLY A 287 0.31 23.21 0.91
C GLY A 287 0.51 22.62 2.31
N ALA A 288 -0.54 22.08 2.95
CA ALA A 288 -0.37 21.36 4.22
C ALA A 288 0.47 20.07 4.03
N ILE A 289 1.38 19.82 4.96
CA ILE A 289 2.32 18.69 4.93
C ILE A 289 1.96 17.65 5.99
N LYS A 290 1.90 16.38 5.59
CA LYS A 290 1.61 15.22 6.45
C LYS A 290 2.67 14.14 6.28
N GLY A 291 2.85 13.30 7.30
CA GLY A 291 3.79 12.18 7.24
C GLY A 291 3.32 11.08 6.29
N CYS A 292 2.04 11.05 5.95
CA CYS A 292 1.42 10.10 5.02
C CYS A 292 0.21 10.78 4.39
N PRO A 293 -0.06 10.58 3.08
CA PRO A 293 -1.23 11.18 2.42
C PRO A 293 -2.56 10.76 3.07
N SER A 294 -2.62 9.54 3.61
CA SER A 294 -3.83 8.97 4.18
C SER A 294 -4.11 9.42 5.61
N LEU A 295 -3.12 9.94 6.35
CA LEU A 295 -3.37 10.39 7.72
C LEU A 295 -4.36 11.56 7.74
N PRO A 296 -5.25 11.63 8.75
CA PRO A 296 -6.16 12.76 8.91
C PRO A 296 -5.40 14.08 9.06
N THR A 297 -5.93 15.15 8.48
CA THR A 297 -5.25 16.44 8.44
C THR A 297 -5.13 17.06 9.82
N ALA A 298 -6.24 17.21 10.55
CA ALA A 298 -6.26 17.93 11.82
C ALA A 298 -5.24 17.42 12.88
N PRO A 299 -5.06 16.10 13.10
CA PRO A 299 -4.08 15.60 14.06
C PRO A 299 -2.67 15.34 13.50
N TYR A 300 -2.43 15.42 12.18
CA TYR A 300 -1.14 15.02 11.57
C TYR A 300 -0.55 16.03 10.57
N ALA A 301 -1.16 17.20 10.38
CA ALA A 301 -0.55 18.27 9.60
C ALA A 301 0.61 18.89 10.39
N GLY A 302 1.83 18.78 9.88
CA GLY A 302 3.04 19.34 10.52
C GLY A 302 3.27 20.82 10.22
N GLY A 303 2.51 21.42 9.31
CA GLY A 303 2.65 22.81 8.88
C GLY A 303 2.24 23.02 7.42
N ASN A 304 2.35 24.26 6.94
CA ASN A 304 2.07 24.65 5.55
C ASN A 304 3.30 25.32 4.92
N VAL A 305 3.57 25.00 3.65
CA VAL A 305 4.72 25.53 2.89
C VAL A 305 4.69 27.04 2.67
N ARG A 306 3.53 27.68 2.84
CA ARG A 306 3.41 29.14 2.81
C ARG A 306 3.95 29.80 4.08
N ASP A 307 3.97 29.07 5.20
CA ASP A 307 4.38 29.60 6.49
C ASP A 307 5.87 29.34 6.76
N LYS A 308 6.39 28.20 6.29
CA LYS A 308 7.77 27.75 6.52
C LYS A 308 8.30 26.97 5.32
N PRO A 309 9.63 27.04 5.04
CA PRO A 309 10.25 26.16 4.04
C PRO A 309 9.97 24.68 4.34
N PHE A 310 9.75 23.89 3.30
CA PHE A 310 9.45 22.47 3.41
C PHE A 310 10.49 21.72 4.25
N GLY A 311 11.79 22.01 4.02
CA GLY A 311 12.87 21.36 4.74
C GLY A 311 12.82 21.59 6.26
N GLN A 312 12.30 22.74 6.71
CA GLN A 312 12.09 23.02 8.12
C GLN A 312 10.92 22.20 8.68
N ILE A 313 9.78 22.20 7.99
CA ILE A 313 8.59 21.41 8.36
C ILE A 313 8.97 19.93 8.49
N TRP A 314 9.68 19.38 7.50
CA TRP A 314 10.12 17.99 7.51
C TRP A 314 10.97 17.67 8.74
N ARG A 315 11.94 18.51 9.12
CA ARG A 315 12.86 18.19 10.23
C ARG A 315 12.24 18.41 11.62
N GLU A 316 11.45 19.47 11.79
CA GLU A 316 11.11 19.99 13.11
C GLU A 316 9.69 19.62 13.59
N SER A 317 8.78 19.22 12.70
CA SER A 317 7.38 18.98 13.08
C SER A 317 7.19 17.64 13.80
N ALA A 318 6.65 17.69 15.02
CA ALA A 318 6.39 16.52 15.85
C ALA A 318 5.36 15.57 15.23
N GLU A 319 4.39 16.13 14.50
CA GLU A 319 3.32 15.43 13.77
C GLU A 319 3.89 14.54 12.65
N LEU A 320 5.07 14.88 12.12
CA LEU A 320 5.80 14.08 11.14
C LEU A 320 6.78 13.12 11.80
N ALA A 321 7.31 13.47 12.98
CA ALA A 321 8.40 12.73 13.62
C ALA A 321 7.96 11.52 14.45
N PHE A 322 6.66 11.29 14.66
CA PHE A 322 6.14 10.30 15.61
C PHE A 322 6.54 8.83 15.34
N MET A 323 7.07 8.49 14.15
CA MET A 323 7.59 7.17 13.78
C MET A 323 9.10 7.11 13.58
N ARG A 324 9.82 8.23 13.76
CA ARG A 324 11.26 8.31 13.53
C ARG A 324 12.03 7.54 14.59
N ASP A 325 11.67 7.73 15.86
CA ASP A 325 12.25 7.01 16.99
C ASP A 325 11.54 5.66 17.21
N PRO A 326 12.24 4.52 17.06
CA PRO A 326 11.69 3.18 17.27
C PRO A 326 11.15 2.91 18.68
N VAL A 327 11.81 3.43 19.71
CA VAL A 327 11.49 3.18 21.13
C VAL A 327 10.22 3.92 21.48
N GLU A 328 10.16 5.22 21.18
CA GLU A 328 9.00 6.08 21.41
C GLU A 328 7.78 5.59 20.61
N SER A 329 7.98 5.23 19.34
CA SER A 329 6.87 4.71 18.52
C SER A 329 6.38 3.35 19.00
N SER A 330 7.27 2.47 19.47
CA SER A 330 6.91 1.19 20.09
C SER A 330 6.15 1.38 21.41
N ALA A 331 6.49 2.40 22.21
CA ALA A 331 5.83 2.68 23.50
C ALA A 331 4.38 3.15 23.37
N ARG A 332 3.97 3.65 22.18
CA ARG A 332 2.59 4.10 21.90
C ARG A 332 1.57 2.96 21.75
N ARG A 333 2.03 1.70 21.72
CA ARG A 333 1.16 0.53 21.59
C ARG A 333 0.26 0.36 22.82
N TRP A 334 -0.97 -0.07 22.60
CA TRP A 334 -1.96 -0.32 23.65
C TRP A 334 -2.86 -1.50 23.25
N GLY A 335 -3.73 -1.96 24.16
CA GLY A 335 -4.58 -3.15 23.96
C GLY A 335 -3.75 -4.39 23.58
N PHE A 336 -4.24 -5.18 22.62
CA PHE A 336 -3.55 -6.38 22.14
C PHE A 336 -2.10 -6.10 21.72
N CYS A 337 -1.87 -5.00 20.98
CA CYS A 337 -0.56 -4.67 20.46
C CYS A 337 0.50 -4.36 21.54
N LYS A 338 0.09 -4.01 22.77
CA LYS A 338 0.99 -3.67 23.88
C LYS A 338 1.91 -4.83 24.26
N LYS A 339 1.35 -6.03 24.48
CA LYS A 339 2.12 -7.23 24.84
C LYS A 339 2.28 -8.25 23.67
N CYS A 340 1.86 -7.88 22.46
CA CYS A 340 2.09 -8.65 21.24
C CYS A 340 3.58 -8.98 21.00
N TYR A 341 3.85 -10.24 20.64
CA TYR A 341 5.18 -10.75 20.28
C TYR A 341 5.92 -9.87 19.26
N TYR A 342 5.32 -9.57 18.10
CA TYR A 342 5.93 -8.73 17.07
C TYR A 342 5.87 -7.22 17.34
N GLY A 343 5.34 -6.83 18.50
CA GLY A 343 5.06 -5.44 18.84
C GLY A 343 6.27 -4.49 18.73
N PRO A 344 7.47 -4.85 19.23
CA PRO A 344 8.67 -4.02 19.09
C PRO A 344 9.03 -3.67 17.64
N THR A 345 8.87 -4.62 16.73
CA THR A 345 9.19 -4.46 15.30
C THR A 345 8.04 -3.81 14.52
N CYS A 346 6.81 -4.28 14.74
CA CYS A 346 5.62 -3.86 14.00
C CYS A 346 5.12 -2.46 14.39
N ARG A 347 5.25 -2.11 15.69
CA ARG A 347 4.86 -0.81 16.26
C ARG A 347 3.37 -0.47 16.06
N GLY A 348 2.52 -1.49 16.06
CA GLY A 348 1.05 -1.33 16.06
C GLY A 348 0.38 -1.27 14.69
N GLY A 349 1.12 -1.58 13.60
CA GLY A 349 0.57 -1.64 12.24
C GLY A 349 0.34 -0.26 11.61
N CYS A 350 -0.62 -0.15 10.70
CA CYS A 350 -0.93 1.11 10.02
C CYS A 350 -1.53 2.16 10.99
N ASN A 351 -0.77 3.22 11.26
CA ASN A 351 -1.22 4.32 12.12
C ASN A 351 -2.43 5.08 11.55
N TRP A 352 -2.56 5.16 10.21
CA TRP A 352 -3.77 5.72 9.59
C TRP A 352 -5.01 4.91 9.96
N THR A 353 -4.99 3.59 9.70
CA THR A 353 -6.12 2.70 9.96
C THR A 353 -6.51 2.70 11.43
N THR A 354 -5.55 2.61 12.34
CA THR A 354 -5.83 2.60 13.78
C THR A 354 -6.41 3.91 14.27
N HIS A 355 -5.84 5.04 13.84
CA HIS A 355 -6.32 6.35 14.24
C HIS A 355 -7.74 6.60 13.72
N VAL A 356 -8.04 6.36 12.45
CA VAL A 356 -9.38 6.64 11.91
C VAL A 356 -10.44 5.66 12.44
N VAL A 357 -10.06 4.47 12.92
CA VAL A 357 -11.01 3.55 13.54
C VAL A 357 -11.25 3.91 15.00
N THR A 358 -10.20 4.20 15.77
CA THR A 358 -10.27 4.28 17.25
C THR A 358 -9.94 5.64 17.85
N ASN A 359 -9.69 6.65 17.02
CA ASN A 359 -9.14 7.96 17.40
C ASN A 359 -7.77 7.89 18.10
N LYS A 360 -7.05 6.77 17.94
CA LYS A 360 -5.74 6.56 18.56
C LYS A 360 -4.87 5.59 17.74
N PRO A 361 -3.60 5.91 17.46
CA PRO A 361 -2.70 4.97 16.79
C PRO A 361 -2.29 3.80 17.69
N GLY A 362 -1.65 2.76 17.12
CA GLY A 362 -0.88 1.77 17.90
C GLY A 362 -1.62 0.50 18.35
N ASN A 363 -2.85 0.25 17.89
CA ASN A 363 -3.61 -0.96 18.21
C ASN A 363 -4.50 -1.42 17.04
N ASN A 364 -3.93 -2.07 16.03
CA ASN A 364 -4.65 -2.45 14.80
C ASN A 364 -5.54 -3.68 14.96
N PRO A 365 -6.88 -3.56 14.87
CA PRO A 365 -7.77 -4.73 14.93
C PRO A 365 -7.71 -5.55 13.63
N PHE A 366 -7.36 -4.93 12.50
CA PHE A 366 -7.25 -5.59 11.18
C PHE A 366 -5.92 -6.35 10.98
N CYS A 367 -5.22 -6.69 12.07
CA CYS A 367 -3.96 -7.42 12.04
C CYS A 367 -4.20 -8.93 11.87
N HIS A 368 -3.67 -9.56 10.81
CA HIS A 368 -3.90 -10.99 10.56
C HIS A 368 -3.39 -11.87 11.70
N TYR A 369 -2.18 -11.59 12.21
CA TYR A 369 -1.65 -12.30 13.38
C TYR A 369 -2.60 -12.22 14.58
N ARG A 370 -3.08 -11.01 14.91
CA ARG A 370 -4.04 -10.79 16.00
C ARG A 370 -5.32 -11.60 15.82
N ILE A 371 -5.90 -11.53 14.62
CA ILE A 371 -7.16 -12.23 14.30
C ILE A 371 -7.01 -13.73 14.51
N LEU A 372 -5.93 -14.33 14.00
CA LEU A 372 -5.68 -15.76 14.18
C LEU A 372 -5.48 -16.14 15.65
N ARG A 373 -4.79 -15.31 16.44
CA ARG A 373 -4.61 -15.55 17.89
C ARG A 373 -5.94 -15.50 18.66
N LEU A 374 -6.86 -14.65 18.26
CA LEU A 374 -8.20 -14.60 18.85
C LEU A 374 -9.01 -15.84 18.45
N MET A 375 -8.97 -16.20 17.16
CA MET A 375 -9.67 -17.38 16.64
C MET A 375 -9.18 -18.69 17.26
N ASP A 376 -7.89 -18.84 17.57
CA ASP A 376 -7.34 -19.98 18.30
C ASP A 376 -8.04 -20.21 19.66
N ARG A 377 -8.64 -19.16 20.23
CA ARG A 377 -9.38 -19.17 21.51
C ARG A 377 -10.90 -19.22 21.33
N GLY A 378 -11.40 -19.28 20.09
CA GLY A 378 -12.82 -19.10 19.79
C GLY A 378 -13.31 -17.65 19.91
N TRP A 379 -12.40 -16.68 20.03
CA TRP A 379 -12.75 -15.26 20.16
C TRP A 379 -12.70 -14.54 18.82
N ARG A 380 -13.42 -13.43 18.71
CA ARG A 380 -13.32 -12.52 17.57
C ARG A 380 -13.48 -11.07 17.96
N GLU A 381 -12.87 -10.17 17.19
CA GLU A 381 -13.08 -8.74 17.34
C GLU A 381 -14.11 -8.21 16.37
N ILE A 382 -14.96 -7.33 16.89
CA ILE A 382 -15.91 -6.55 16.12
C ILE A 382 -15.64 -5.06 16.38
N ILE A 383 -15.83 -4.26 15.35
CA ILE A 383 -15.84 -2.80 15.46
C ILE A 383 -17.28 -2.31 15.51
N VAL A 384 -17.60 -1.54 16.53
CA VAL A 384 -18.94 -1.00 16.75
C VAL A 384 -18.90 0.50 16.52
N HIS A 385 -19.67 0.97 15.53
CA HIS A 385 -19.76 2.39 15.23
C HIS A 385 -20.32 3.14 16.44
N ARG A 386 -19.65 4.22 16.84
CA ARG A 386 -20.03 5.07 17.98
C ARG A 386 -20.39 6.47 17.57
N GLU A 387 -19.56 7.08 16.74
CA GLU A 387 -19.71 8.49 16.38
C GLU A 387 -19.44 8.66 14.89
N ALA A 388 -20.36 9.37 14.23
CA ALA A 388 -20.15 9.87 12.89
C ALA A 388 -19.11 11.01 12.91
N PRO A 389 -18.45 11.31 11.79
CA PRO A 389 -17.56 12.46 11.70
C PRO A 389 -18.31 13.78 11.97
N PRO A 390 -17.68 14.75 12.65
CA PRO A 390 -18.39 15.94 13.14
C PRO A 390 -18.67 17.01 12.08
N GLU A 391 -17.83 17.15 11.05
CA GLU A 391 -17.80 18.36 10.21
C GLU A 391 -17.90 18.12 8.69
N GLY A 392 -17.94 16.86 8.22
CA GLY A 392 -17.98 16.56 6.78
C GLY A 392 -16.75 17.07 6.01
N ALA A 393 -15.65 17.32 6.72
CA ALA A 393 -14.44 17.93 6.20
C ALA A 393 -13.54 16.89 5.48
N PRO A 394 -12.69 17.30 4.53
CA PRO A 394 -11.70 16.40 3.94
C PRO A 394 -10.88 15.68 5.01
N PHE A 395 -10.74 14.36 4.87
CA PHE A 395 -10.01 13.50 5.81
C PHE A 395 -10.57 13.46 7.25
N ASP A 396 -11.81 13.90 7.47
CA ASP A 396 -12.52 13.59 8.72
C ASP A 396 -12.76 12.08 8.84
N PHE A 397 -13.12 11.62 10.04
CA PHE A 397 -13.29 10.20 10.30
C PHE A 397 -14.32 9.97 11.40
N GLY A 398 -14.96 8.80 11.35
CA GLY A 398 -15.88 8.35 12.40
C GLY A 398 -15.12 7.61 13.49
N ARG A 399 -15.77 7.37 14.64
CA ARG A 399 -15.20 6.56 15.73
C ARG A 399 -15.91 5.23 15.86
N PHE A 400 -15.11 4.18 16.01
CA PHE A 400 -15.54 2.84 16.36
C PHE A 400 -14.86 2.40 17.65
N ASP A 401 -15.61 1.70 18.49
CA ASP A 401 -15.03 0.92 19.57
C ASP A 401 -14.68 -0.46 19.05
N ILE A 402 -13.60 -1.05 19.57
CA ILE A 402 -13.29 -2.45 19.34
C ILE A 402 -13.86 -3.23 20.52
N MET A 403 -14.76 -4.16 20.24
CA MET A 403 -15.32 -5.11 21.21
C MET A 403 -14.79 -6.50 20.90
N VAL A 404 -14.61 -7.32 21.93
CA VAL A 404 -14.19 -8.72 21.82
C VAL A 404 -15.37 -9.60 22.15
N GLU A 405 -15.77 -10.44 21.20
CA GLU A 405 -16.76 -11.50 21.40
C GLU A 405 -16.02 -12.78 21.75
N ASP A 406 -16.33 -13.38 22.90
CA ASP A 406 -15.72 -14.63 23.35
C ASP A 406 -16.40 -15.88 22.74
N GLU A 407 -15.93 -17.07 23.12
CA GLU A 407 -16.44 -18.35 22.62
C GLU A 407 -17.91 -18.62 22.99
N HIS A 408 -18.47 -17.88 23.95
CA HIS A 408 -19.86 -17.96 24.38
C HIS A 408 -20.74 -16.86 23.76
N GLY A 409 -20.18 -16.01 22.89
CA GLY A 409 -20.89 -14.89 22.28
C GLY A 409 -21.05 -13.67 23.20
N GLN A 410 -20.35 -13.62 24.34
CA GLN A 410 -20.37 -12.48 25.25
C GLN A 410 -19.42 -11.40 24.76
N LEU A 411 -19.88 -10.15 24.78
CA LEU A 411 -19.10 -8.98 24.38
C LEU A 411 -18.36 -8.36 25.57
N HIS A 412 -17.07 -8.12 25.37
CA HIS A 412 -16.16 -7.50 26.33
C HIS A 412 -15.46 -6.28 25.72
N GLY A 413 -14.99 -5.38 26.58
CA GLY A 413 -14.09 -4.30 26.17
C GLY A 413 -12.68 -4.82 25.88
N GLN A 414 -11.78 -3.93 25.45
CA GLN A 414 -10.38 -4.31 25.18
C GLN A 414 -9.53 -4.51 26.45
N ASP A 415 -10.07 -4.21 27.64
CA ASP A 415 -9.45 -4.49 28.93
C ASP A 415 -9.22 -6.00 29.16
N VAL A 416 -9.91 -6.87 28.41
CA VAL A 416 -9.62 -8.31 28.39
C VAL A 416 -8.15 -8.60 28.05
N PHE A 417 -7.49 -7.76 27.25
CA PHE A 417 -6.09 -7.95 26.88
C PHE A 417 -5.09 -7.56 27.98
N ASP A 418 -5.55 -6.88 29.04
CA ASP A 418 -4.70 -6.57 30.19
C ASP A 418 -4.57 -7.76 31.14
N ARG A 419 -5.46 -8.76 31.04
CA ARG A 419 -5.39 -9.99 31.82
C ARG A 419 -4.17 -10.84 31.41
N ASP A 420 -3.60 -11.59 32.35
CA ASP A 420 -2.38 -12.37 32.12
C ASP A 420 -2.63 -13.68 31.38
N ASP A 421 -3.86 -14.19 31.42
CA ASP A 421 -4.32 -15.42 30.74
C ASP A 421 -4.64 -15.22 29.25
N VAL A 422 -4.62 -13.98 28.75
CA VAL A 422 -5.02 -13.68 27.37
C VAL A 422 -3.83 -13.65 26.39
N GLN A 423 -2.57 -13.62 26.86
CA GLN A 423 -1.39 -13.57 25.98
C GLN A 423 -0.38 -14.69 26.21
N ASP A 424 -0.26 -15.59 25.23
CA ASP A 424 0.55 -16.82 25.40
C ASP A 424 1.99 -16.71 24.88
N ILE A 425 2.32 -15.69 24.08
CA ILE A 425 3.61 -15.61 23.37
C ILE A 425 4.23 -14.22 23.56
N ALA A 426 5.36 -14.19 24.27
CA ALA A 426 6.24 -13.04 24.41
C ALA A 426 7.65 -13.40 23.89
N PRO A 427 8.44 -12.44 23.40
CA PRO A 427 9.82 -12.70 23.00
C PRO A 427 10.63 -13.22 24.19
N GLY A 428 11.50 -14.20 23.94
CA GLY A 428 12.42 -14.72 24.95
C GLY A 428 13.37 -13.63 25.48
N ALA A 429 13.89 -13.82 26.69
CA ALA A 429 14.78 -12.84 27.35
C ALA A 429 16.07 -12.52 26.55
N ASN A 430 16.52 -13.45 25.71
CA ASN A 430 17.71 -13.32 24.86
C ASN A 430 17.38 -12.92 23.42
N ALA A 431 16.11 -12.67 23.09
CA ALA A 431 15.69 -12.35 21.73
C ALA A 431 16.32 -11.03 21.25
N ASN A 432 16.94 -11.05 20.07
CA ASN A 432 17.39 -9.83 19.42
C ASN A 432 16.18 -9.13 18.77
N LEU A 433 15.63 -8.12 19.45
CA LEU A 433 14.42 -7.41 19.01
C LEU A 433 14.59 -6.59 17.73
N ASP A 434 15.82 -6.43 17.25
CA ASP A 434 16.13 -5.73 16.00
C ASP A 434 16.18 -6.67 14.78
N ALA A 435 16.16 -7.99 14.99
CA ALA A 435 16.32 -8.96 13.92
C ALA A 435 15.27 -10.09 13.99
N LEU A 436 14.41 -10.16 12.98
CA LEU A 436 13.53 -11.30 12.74
C LEU A 436 14.12 -12.21 11.65
N VAL A 437 14.05 -13.52 11.88
CA VAL A 437 14.44 -14.59 10.95
C VAL A 437 13.25 -15.49 10.64
N LEU A 438 13.28 -16.15 9.48
CA LEU A 438 12.20 -17.03 9.04
C LEU A 438 12.41 -18.46 9.57
N CYS A 439 11.41 -19.03 10.24
CA CYS A 439 11.46 -20.44 10.66
C CYS A 439 11.28 -21.39 9.46
N GLU A 440 12.24 -22.27 9.23
CA GLU A 440 12.23 -23.24 8.10
C GLU A 440 11.10 -24.27 8.15
N ARG A 441 10.48 -24.48 9.32
CA ARG A 441 9.41 -25.47 9.49
C ARG A 441 8.01 -24.91 9.26
N CYS A 442 7.79 -23.64 9.57
CA CYS A 442 6.45 -23.06 9.59
C CYS A 442 6.32 -21.74 8.81
N ASP A 443 7.42 -21.26 8.20
CA ASP A 443 7.48 -20.03 7.40
C ASP A 443 6.98 -18.77 8.13
N ARG A 444 7.03 -18.78 9.46
CA ARG A 444 6.73 -17.63 10.32
C ARG A 444 8.01 -16.98 10.83
N PHE A 445 7.97 -15.66 10.94
CA PHE A 445 9.07 -14.91 11.54
C PHE A 445 9.16 -15.15 13.04
N HIS A 446 10.38 -15.21 13.55
CA HIS A 446 10.67 -15.16 14.97
C HIS A 446 11.95 -14.36 15.21
N TYR A 447 12.18 -13.91 16.44
CA TYR A 447 13.37 -13.15 16.77
C TYR A 447 14.60 -14.04 16.70
N GLN A 448 15.69 -13.47 16.18
CA GLN A 448 16.99 -14.10 16.19
C GLN A 448 17.42 -14.35 17.65
N ASP A 449 18.24 -15.39 17.85
CA ASP A 449 18.78 -15.81 19.16
C ASP A 449 17.76 -16.42 20.14
N GLU A 450 16.52 -16.63 19.72
CA GLU A 450 15.57 -17.49 20.45
C GLU A 450 15.94 -18.98 20.32
N ALA A 451 15.87 -19.72 21.43
CA ALA A 451 16.28 -21.13 21.48
C ALA A 451 15.38 -22.08 20.65
N GLU A 452 14.12 -21.70 20.46
CA GLU A 452 13.14 -22.43 19.65
C GLU A 452 12.18 -21.45 18.98
N CYS A 453 11.59 -21.85 17.84
CA CYS A 453 10.53 -21.08 17.21
C CYS A 453 9.28 -21.07 18.11
N PRO A 454 8.75 -19.90 18.51
CA PRO A 454 7.60 -19.83 19.42
C PRO A 454 6.29 -20.34 18.80
N HIS A 455 6.25 -20.47 17.46
CA HIS A 455 5.06 -20.90 16.73
C HIS A 455 4.98 -22.42 16.53
N CYS A 456 6.11 -23.11 16.37
CA CYS A 456 6.12 -24.55 16.05
C CYS A 456 7.08 -25.40 16.91
N ARG A 457 7.78 -24.79 17.86
CA ARG A 457 8.68 -25.44 18.84
C ARG A 457 9.79 -26.28 18.21
N SER A 458 10.23 -25.93 16.99
CA SER A 458 11.42 -26.53 16.38
C SER A 458 12.69 -25.78 16.80
N TRP A 459 13.77 -26.53 17.00
CA TRP A 459 15.12 -26.00 17.24
C TRP A 459 15.60 -25.18 16.04
N SER A 460 16.10 -23.98 16.28
CA SER A 460 16.60 -23.07 15.25
C SER A 460 17.99 -23.51 14.77
N ALA A 461 18.07 -24.38 13.77
CA ALA A 461 19.29 -24.52 12.98
C ALA A 461 19.36 -23.40 11.93
N VAL A 462 20.55 -22.84 11.79
CA VAL A 462 20.93 -21.62 11.07
C VAL A 462 20.94 -21.80 9.54
N ASP A 463 20.51 -20.75 8.83
CA ASP A 463 20.75 -20.36 7.43
C ASP A 463 20.50 -21.35 6.28
N ARG A 464 19.23 -21.65 5.96
CA ARG A 464 18.81 -21.99 4.58
C ARG A 464 17.54 -21.29 4.08
N ALA A 465 17.28 -20.04 4.49
CA ALA A 465 16.26 -19.21 3.86
C ALA A 465 16.78 -18.60 2.55
N ASN A 466 16.62 -19.25 1.38
CA ASN A 466 16.72 -18.57 0.05
C ASN A 466 16.15 -19.34 -1.17
N GLN A 467 15.92 -20.67 -1.14
CA GLN A 467 15.60 -21.39 -2.40
C GLN A 467 14.22 -21.08 -3.01
N HIS A 468 13.16 -20.92 -2.21
CA HIS A 468 11.80 -20.67 -2.73
C HIS A 468 11.52 -19.18 -3.05
N LEU A 469 12.34 -18.27 -2.50
CA LEU A 469 12.26 -16.82 -2.74
C LEU A 469 13.04 -16.40 -3.98
N ASP A 470 14.08 -17.16 -4.36
CA ASP A 470 14.84 -16.93 -5.59
C ASP A 470 13.96 -17.06 -6.84
N GLU A 471 13.04 -18.02 -6.88
CA GLU A 471 12.12 -18.17 -8.03
C GLU A 471 11.09 -17.03 -8.10
N ILE A 472 10.47 -16.66 -6.97
CA ILE A 472 9.55 -15.50 -6.91
C ILE A 472 10.30 -14.22 -7.28
N GLY A 473 11.51 -14.01 -6.75
CA GLY A 473 12.35 -12.85 -7.04
C GLY A 473 12.74 -12.75 -8.52
N LYS A 474 13.05 -13.88 -9.17
CA LYS A 474 13.32 -13.93 -10.62
C LYS A 474 12.08 -13.58 -11.45
N ILE A 475 10.91 -14.11 -11.11
CA ILE A 475 9.66 -13.82 -11.82
C ILE A 475 9.26 -12.35 -11.63
N LEU A 476 9.31 -11.85 -10.40
CA LEU A 476 9.04 -10.44 -10.08
C LEU A 476 9.98 -9.50 -10.83
N SER A 477 11.26 -9.87 -10.94
CA SER A 477 12.24 -9.11 -11.74
C SER A 477 11.86 -9.10 -13.23
N ALA A 478 11.35 -10.21 -13.76
CA ALA A 478 10.91 -10.30 -15.16
C ALA A 478 9.62 -9.49 -15.44
N ILE A 479 8.68 -9.44 -14.49
CA ILE A 479 7.46 -8.61 -14.58
C ILE A 479 7.84 -7.12 -14.68
N ASN A 480 8.76 -6.69 -13.82
CA ASN A 480 9.18 -5.28 -13.74
C ASN A 480 10.16 -4.85 -14.84
N ALA A 481 10.79 -5.81 -15.54
CA ALA A 481 11.79 -5.54 -16.59
C ALA A 481 11.24 -5.57 -18.02
N SER A 482 9.93 -5.73 -18.24
CA SER A 482 9.35 -5.86 -19.58
C SER A 482 8.54 -4.60 -19.97
N PRO A 483 9.10 -3.65 -20.74
CA PRO A 483 8.31 -2.61 -21.41
C PRO A 483 7.58 -3.14 -22.65
N ASP A 484 7.95 -4.33 -23.14
CA ASP A 484 7.45 -4.87 -24.40
C ASP A 484 6.78 -6.22 -24.18
N ALA A 485 5.47 -6.27 -24.39
CA ALA A 485 4.68 -7.51 -24.42
C ALA A 485 3.97 -7.60 -25.78
N SER A 486 4.67 -7.25 -26.86
CA SER A 486 4.23 -7.49 -28.24
C SER A 486 4.67 -8.85 -28.81
N SER A 487 5.51 -9.62 -28.09
CA SER A 487 5.90 -10.96 -28.55
C SER A 487 6.18 -11.94 -27.40
N ARG A 488 5.18 -12.70 -26.97
CA ARG A 488 5.41 -14.01 -26.37
C ARG A 488 4.47 -15.03 -27.01
N VAL A 489 5.00 -15.67 -28.05
CA VAL A 489 4.51 -16.94 -28.56
C VAL A 489 4.74 -17.98 -27.46
N LEU A 490 3.67 -18.69 -27.08
CA LEU A 490 3.73 -19.84 -26.18
C LEU A 490 4.61 -20.93 -26.82
N PRO A 491 5.55 -21.56 -26.10
CA PRO A 491 6.23 -22.73 -26.63
C PRO A 491 5.27 -23.94 -26.60
N ASP A 492 4.84 -24.37 -27.78
CA ASP A 492 4.25 -25.69 -28.01
C ASP A 492 5.30 -26.78 -27.78
N SER A 493 5.07 -27.65 -26.80
CA SER A 493 5.71 -28.97 -26.75
C SER A 493 4.83 -30.00 -26.05
N VAL A 494 3.86 -30.54 -26.78
CA VAL A 494 3.41 -31.93 -26.61
C VAL A 494 3.60 -32.63 -27.94
N GLN A 495 4.83 -33.09 -28.20
CA GLN A 495 5.06 -34.14 -29.20
C GLN A 495 5.04 -35.49 -28.47
N HIS A 496 4.00 -36.27 -28.71
CA HIS A 496 4.08 -37.73 -28.75
C HIS A 496 3.40 -38.18 -30.05
N GLY A 497 4.13 -38.98 -30.81
CA GLY A 497 3.87 -39.22 -32.22
C GLY A 497 2.85 -40.32 -32.52
N ARG A 498 2.47 -40.32 -33.80
CA ARG A 498 2.40 -41.46 -34.74
C ARG A 498 1.54 -40.98 -35.91
N SER A 499 2.17 -40.64 -37.04
CA SER A 499 2.21 -41.47 -38.24
C SER A 499 0.82 -41.97 -38.69
N VAL A 500 0.42 -41.60 -39.91
CA VAL A 500 0.19 -42.50 -41.07
C VAL A 500 -0.83 -41.86 -42.04
N ASN A 501 -0.39 -41.75 -43.30
CA ASN A 501 -1.10 -41.74 -44.59
C ASN A 501 -1.88 -40.51 -45.11
N GLU A 502 -1.29 -39.93 -46.16
CA GLU A 502 -1.85 -39.79 -47.52
C GLU A 502 -3.36 -40.09 -47.70
N CYS A 503 -4.10 -39.11 -48.23
CA CYS A 503 -4.57 -39.16 -49.62
C CYS A 503 -5.43 -37.93 -49.97
N LYS A 504 -5.04 -37.27 -51.06
CA LYS A 504 -5.84 -36.50 -52.04
C LYS A 504 -6.50 -35.19 -51.63
#